data_AF-A0A840C7X0-F1
#
_entry.id   AF-A0A840C7X0-F1
#
_cell.length_a   1.000
_cell.length_b   1.000
_cell.length_c   1.000
_cell.angle_alpha   90.00
_cell.angle_beta   90.00
_cell.angle_gamma   90.00
#
_symmetry.space_group_name_H-M   'P 1'
#
loop_
_entity.id
_entity.type
_entity.pdbx_description
1 polymer ?
#
loop_
_entity_poly.entity_id
_entity_poly.type
_entity_poly.pdbx_seq_one_letter_code
_entity_poly.pdbx_strand_id
1 'polypeptide(L)'
;MFPYPTFPPYPDWSSHFCAPFSGDVIQNIEPRVFSPDIAGDAEMEERIHMNVASYGKQLGKILEALEVLSEATGTPLPAITDLIARVEAEKAECRGTIRAQAEAALARLKQVDPGAWQQVRGG
;
A
#
# COMPACT_ATOMS: atom_id res chain seq x y z
N MET A 1 33.50 3.02 -29.23
CA MET A 1 32.51 2.48 -30.18
C MET A 1 31.67 1.47 -29.40
N PHE A 2 30.43 1.84 -29.05
CA PHE A 2 29.44 0.94 -28.46
C PHE A 2 28.28 0.79 -29.46
N PRO A 3 27.65 -0.39 -29.52
CA PRO A 3 26.20 -0.38 -29.69
C PRO A 3 25.47 -1.27 -28.65
N TYR A 4 24.56 -0.55 -27.99
CA TYR A 4 23.37 -0.79 -27.16
C TYR A 4 22.78 -2.21 -26.94
N PRO A 5 22.19 -2.45 -25.74
CA PRO A 5 21.30 -3.58 -25.49
C PRO A 5 19.89 -3.36 -26.08
N THR A 6 19.24 -4.47 -26.40
CA THR A 6 17.89 -4.58 -26.94
C THR A 6 16.82 -4.12 -25.95
N PHE A 7 15.97 -3.16 -26.36
CA PHE A 7 14.73 -2.81 -25.67
C PHE A 7 13.78 -4.03 -25.56
N PRO A 8 13.13 -4.29 -24.41
CA PRO A 8 12.00 -5.21 -24.36
C PRO A 8 10.72 -4.56 -24.96
N PRO A 9 9.81 -5.36 -25.56
CA PRO A 9 8.76 -4.89 -26.47
C PRO A 9 7.48 -4.34 -25.82
N TYR A 10 7.50 -3.94 -24.54
CA TYR A 10 6.29 -3.45 -23.88
C TYR A 10 6.52 -2.05 -23.28
N PRO A 11 5.60 -1.10 -23.49
CA PRO A 11 5.68 0.22 -22.87
C PRO A 11 5.43 0.07 -21.37
N ASP A 12 6.45 0.42 -20.58
CA ASP A 12 6.34 0.59 -19.14
C ASP A 12 5.45 1.80 -18.86
N TRP A 13 4.28 1.59 -18.26
CA TRP A 13 3.30 2.65 -17.93
C TRP A 13 3.66 3.38 -16.61
N SER A 14 4.94 3.41 -16.25
CA SER A 14 5.44 4.24 -15.15
C SER A 14 5.45 5.70 -15.63
N SER A 15 4.41 6.43 -15.22
CA SER A 15 4.21 7.84 -15.55
C SER A 15 5.29 8.70 -14.88
N HIS A 16 6.45 8.85 -15.53
CA HIS A 16 7.53 9.72 -15.10
C HIS A 16 7.19 11.17 -15.42
N PHE A 17 6.45 11.84 -14.53
CA PHE A 17 6.24 13.28 -14.60
C PHE A 17 7.33 14.01 -13.81
N CYS A 18 8.35 14.52 -14.50
CA CYS A 18 9.41 15.33 -13.90
C CYS A 18 9.12 16.83 -14.14
N ALA A 19 8.76 17.57 -13.09
CA ALA A 19 8.65 19.03 -13.17
C ALA A 19 10.04 19.67 -13.35
N PRO A 20 10.21 20.71 -14.17
CA PRO A 20 11.51 21.38 -14.31
C PRO A 20 11.88 21.98 -12.95
N PHE A 21 13.12 21.77 -12.51
CA PHE A 21 13.67 22.02 -11.16
C PHE A 21 13.49 20.91 -10.10
N SER A 22 12.74 19.85 -10.39
CA SER A 22 12.81 18.61 -9.61
C SER A 22 14.03 17.83 -10.12
N GLY A 23 15.17 17.94 -9.46
CA GLY A 23 16.34 17.07 -9.73
C GLY A 23 15.92 15.60 -9.76
N ASP A 24 16.67 14.75 -10.44
CA ASP A 24 16.33 13.37 -10.81
C ASP A 24 15.69 12.58 -9.66
N VAL A 25 14.36 12.66 -9.52
CA VAL A 25 13.63 11.89 -8.52
C VAL A 25 13.37 10.56 -9.20
N ILE A 26 14.30 9.62 -9.00
CA ILE A 26 13.97 8.23 -9.24
C ILE A 26 12.93 7.83 -8.19
N GLN A 27 11.64 7.96 -8.55
CA GLN A 27 10.50 7.49 -7.75
C GLN A 27 10.41 5.96 -7.82
N ASN A 28 11.51 5.31 -7.47
CA ASN A 28 11.55 3.87 -7.38
C ASN A 28 10.95 3.45 -6.05
N ILE A 29 9.64 3.20 -6.06
CA ILE A 29 8.89 2.60 -4.96
C ILE A 29 8.99 1.07 -5.12
N GLU A 30 10.19 0.56 -5.28
CA GLU A 30 10.44 -0.88 -5.20
C GLU A 30 11.08 -1.17 -3.83
N PRO A 31 10.72 -2.28 -3.16
CA PRO A 31 11.43 -2.71 -1.97
C PRO A 31 12.86 -3.03 -2.39
N ARG A 32 13.80 -2.13 -2.09
CA ARG A 32 15.21 -2.28 -2.44
C ARG A 32 15.84 -3.31 -1.51
N VAL A 33 15.55 -4.57 -1.76
CA VAL A 33 16.29 -5.67 -1.15
C VAL A 33 17.72 -5.56 -1.71
N PHE A 34 18.70 -5.28 -0.85
CA PHE A 34 20.14 -5.21 -1.15
C PHE A 34 20.71 -3.89 -1.72
N SER A 35 20.26 -2.72 -1.27
CA SER A 35 20.95 -1.45 -1.57
C SER A 35 22.11 -1.20 -0.59
N PRO A 36 23.39 -1.09 -1.05
CA PRO A 36 24.55 -0.89 -0.19
C PRO A 36 24.65 0.53 0.42
N ASP A 37 23.77 1.44 0.02
CA ASP A 37 23.77 2.85 0.45
C ASP A 37 23.02 3.10 1.77
N ILE A 38 22.41 2.05 2.35
CA ILE A 38 21.77 2.12 3.67
C ILE A 38 22.84 1.87 4.73
N ALA A 39 23.40 2.96 5.29
CA ALA A 39 24.40 2.92 6.36
C ALA A 39 23.83 2.53 7.74
N GLY A 40 22.64 1.92 7.79
CA GLY A 40 21.91 1.51 8.99
C GLY A 40 21.67 0.00 9.04
N ASP A 41 21.19 -0.49 10.19
CA ASP A 41 20.78 -1.89 10.37
C ASP A 41 19.50 -2.17 9.55
N ALA A 42 19.68 -2.81 8.40
CA ALA A 42 18.61 -3.06 7.43
C ALA A 42 17.42 -3.86 8.01
N GLU A 43 17.68 -4.78 8.95
CA GLU A 43 16.60 -5.51 9.63
C GLU A 43 15.78 -4.59 10.55
N MET A 44 16.43 -3.61 11.17
CA MET A 44 15.75 -2.63 12.02
C MET A 44 14.85 -1.72 11.19
N GLU A 45 15.33 -1.20 10.05
CA GLU A 45 14.56 -0.33 9.17
C GLU A 45 13.35 -1.04 8.56
N GLU A 46 13.53 -2.28 8.08
CA GLU A 46 12.43 -3.09 7.55
C GLU A 46 11.37 -3.36 8.62
N ARG A 47 11.81 -3.69 9.85
CA ARG A 47 10.90 -3.93 10.97
C ARG A 47 10.15 -2.66 11.39
N ILE A 48 10.76 -1.49 11.37
CA ILE A 48 10.09 -0.23 11.69
C ILE A 48 9.05 0.10 10.62
N HIS A 49 9.38 -0.09 9.34
CA HIS A 49 8.48 0.14 8.22
C HIS A 49 7.26 -0.79 8.27
N MET A 50 7.48 -2.09 8.53
CA MET A 50 6.42 -3.10 8.56
C MET A 50 5.56 -3.03 9.83
N ASN A 51 6.17 -2.84 11.00
CA ASN A 51 5.48 -3.06 12.28
C ASN A 51 5.05 -1.78 13.01
N VAL A 52 5.77 -0.67 12.84
CA VAL A 52 5.53 0.53 13.66
C VAL A 52 4.64 1.52 12.91
N ALA A 53 5.04 1.90 11.69
CA ALA A 53 4.35 2.93 10.94
C ALA A 53 4.62 2.80 9.44
N SER A 54 3.85 1.95 8.76
CA SER A 54 3.77 2.02 7.30
C SER A 54 3.37 3.43 6.85
N TYR A 55 3.79 3.84 5.65
CA TYR A 55 3.47 5.16 5.12
C TYR A 55 1.96 5.47 5.15
N GLY A 56 1.10 4.47 4.89
CA GLY A 56 -0.35 4.62 5.00
C GLY A 56 -0.84 4.95 6.42
N LYS A 57 -0.20 4.41 7.46
CA LYS A 57 -0.53 4.71 8.86
C LYS A 57 -0.08 6.13 9.24
N GLN A 58 1.09 6.55 8.76
CA GLN A 58 1.60 7.91 8.97
C GLN A 58 0.70 8.95 8.28
N LEU A 59 0.36 8.73 7.01
CA LEU A 59 -0.53 9.60 6.25
C LEU A 59 -1.94 9.63 6.85
N GLY A 60 -2.45 8.49 7.32
CA GLY A 60 -3.72 8.42 8.05
C GLY A 60 -3.74 9.35 9.26
N LYS A 61 -2.67 9.36 10.06
CA LYS A 61 -2.56 10.26 11.22
C LYS A 61 -2.47 11.74 10.85
N ILE A 62 -1.82 12.07 9.74
CA ILE A 62 -1.77 13.44 9.24
C ILE A 62 -3.16 13.89 8.76
N LEU A 63 -3.87 13.03 8.03
CA LEU A 63 -5.23 13.32 7.55
C LEU A 63 -6.22 13.51 8.71
N GLU A 64 -6.17 12.64 9.72
CA GLU A 64 -6.94 12.79 10.97
C GLU A 64 -6.66 14.14 11.66
N ALA A 65 -5.38 14.54 11.76
CA ALA A 65 -5.01 15.80 12.38
C ALA A 65 -5.50 17.03 11.58
N LEU A 66 -5.47 16.94 10.24
CA LEU A 66 -5.97 18.00 9.37
C LEU A 66 -7.50 18.16 9.47
N GLU A 67 -8.26 17.07 9.61
CA GLU A 67 -9.71 17.16 9.86
C GLU A 67 -10.01 17.86 11.19
N VAL A 68 -9.33 17.47 12.27
CA VAL A 68 -9.50 18.10 13.59
C VAL A 68 -9.18 19.60 13.54
N LEU A 69 -8.13 19.99 12.83
CA LEU A 69 -7.76 21.40 12.65
C LEU A 69 -8.76 22.16 11.76
N SER A 70 -9.26 21.52 10.70
CA SER A 70 -10.31 22.08 9.83
C SER A 70 -11.56 22.41 10.63
N GLU A 71 -12.02 21.48 11.48
CA GLU A 71 -13.16 21.70 12.38
C GLU A 71 -12.90 22.82 13.39
N ALA A 72 -11.74 22.80 14.05
CA ALA A 72 -11.38 23.79 15.07
C ALA A 72 -11.23 25.22 14.50
N THR A 73 -10.80 25.34 13.25
CA THR A 73 -10.60 26.64 12.58
C THR A 73 -11.77 27.06 11.70
N GLY A 74 -12.79 26.20 11.55
CA GLY A 74 -13.90 26.43 10.61
C GLY A 74 -13.45 26.54 9.15
N THR A 75 -12.27 26.03 8.81
CA THR A 75 -11.71 26.12 7.46
C THR A 75 -12.00 24.82 6.71
N PRO A 76 -12.92 24.80 5.75
CA PRO A 76 -13.28 23.57 5.05
C PRO A 76 -12.12 23.05 4.19
N LEU A 77 -11.83 21.76 4.30
CA LEU A 77 -10.83 21.04 3.51
C LEU A 77 -11.50 19.97 2.62
N PRO A 78 -12.31 20.34 1.62
CA PRO A 78 -13.13 19.38 0.84
C PRO A 78 -12.30 18.30 0.15
N ALA A 79 -11.12 18.66 -0.39
CA ALA A 79 -10.23 17.70 -1.03
C ALA A 79 -9.68 16.64 -0.06
N ILE A 80 -9.48 17.00 1.21
CA ILE A 80 -9.02 16.09 2.27
C ILE A 80 -10.16 15.14 2.67
N THR A 81 -11.36 15.68 2.87
CA THR A 81 -12.56 14.88 3.16
C THR A 81 -12.85 13.88 2.04
N ASP A 82 -12.78 14.32 0.78
CA ASP A 82 -12.97 13.45 -0.38
C ASP A 82 -11.89 12.35 -0.46
N LEU A 83 -10.64 12.69 -0.16
CA LEU A 83 -9.53 11.73 -0.13
C LEU A 83 -9.75 10.65 0.95
N ILE A 84 -10.13 11.06 2.16
CA ILE A 84 -10.41 10.14 3.26
C ILE A 84 -11.57 9.20 2.90
N ALA A 85 -12.65 9.74 2.34
CA ALA A 85 -13.81 8.95 1.90
C ALA A 85 -13.42 7.88 0.85
N ARG A 86 -12.59 8.25 -0.13
CA ARG A 86 -12.09 7.31 -1.14
C ARG A 86 -11.21 6.22 -0.55
N VAL A 87 -10.33 6.56 0.38
CA VAL A 87 -9.46 5.58 1.06
C VAL A 87 -10.30 4.58 1.87
N GLU A 88 -11.34 5.04 2.56
CA GLU A 88 -12.21 4.13 3.32
C GLU A 88 -13.08 3.25 2.42
N ALA A 89 -13.52 3.76 1.26
CA ALA A 89 -14.21 2.96 0.25
C ALA A 89 -13.31 1.83 -0.28
N GLU A 90 -12.06 2.14 -0.64
CA GLU A 90 -11.08 1.16 -1.12
C GLU A 90 -10.80 0.08 -0.05
N LYS A 91 -10.60 0.49 1.20
CA LYS A 91 -10.42 -0.46 2.32
C LYS A 91 -11.64 -1.36 2.50
N ALA A 92 -12.85 -0.83 2.33
CA ALA A 92 -14.08 -1.60 2.45
C ALA A 92 -14.19 -2.64 1.32
N GLU A 93 -13.86 -2.27 0.09
CA GLU A 93 -13.81 -3.17 -1.06
C GLU A 93 -12.79 -4.29 -0.87
N CYS A 94 -11.57 -3.95 -0.42
CA CYS A 94 -10.54 -4.92 -0.10
C CYS A 94 -11.00 -5.92 0.98
N ARG A 95 -11.61 -5.44 2.07
CA ARG A 95 -12.17 -6.31 3.13
C ARG A 95 -13.28 -7.21 2.59
N GLY A 96 -14.14 -6.69 1.72
CA GLY A 96 -15.20 -7.47 1.06
C GLY A 96 -14.62 -8.59 0.18
N THR A 97 -13.57 -8.28 -0.59
CA THR A 97 -12.87 -9.25 -1.44
C THR A 97 -12.21 -10.35 -0.62
N ILE A 98 -11.48 -9.99 0.44
CA ILE A 98 -10.85 -10.96 1.35
C ILE A 98 -11.91 -11.86 1.98
N ARG A 99 -13.04 -11.30 2.41
CA ARG A 99 -14.15 -12.07 2.96
C ARG A 99 -14.72 -13.05 1.93
N ALA A 100 -14.99 -12.60 0.72
CA ALA A 100 -15.52 -13.46 -0.35
C ALA A 100 -14.54 -14.59 -0.70
N GLN A 101 -13.24 -14.29 -0.73
CA GLN A 101 -12.19 -15.30 -0.94
C GLN A 101 -12.14 -16.30 0.21
N ALA A 102 -12.25 -15.85 1.46
CA ALA A 102 -12.29 -16.72 2.62
C ALA A 102 -13.54 -17.62 2.61
N GLU A 103 -14.71 -17.08 2.28
CA GLU A 103 -15.95 -17.84 2.14
C GLU A 103 -15.84 -18.91 1.04
N ALA A 104 -15.29 -18.54 -0.13
CA ALA A 104 -15.05 -19.48 -1.22
C ALA A 104 -14.02 -20.56 -0.83
N ALA A 105 -12.95 -20.20 -0.13
CA ALA A 105 -11.94 -21.13 0.34
C ALA A 105 -12.53 -22.11 1.37
N LEU A 106 -13.33 -21.62 2.32
CA LEU A 106 -14.02 -22.47 3.30
C LEU A 106 -15.04 -23.41 2.63
N ALA A 107 -15.75 -22.93 1.60
CA ALA A 107 -16.68 -23.78 0.83
C ALA A 107 -15.95 -24.92 0.11
N ARG A 108 -14.79 -24.65 -0.49
CA ARG A 108 -13.93 -25.68 -1.10
C ARG A 108 -13.40 -26.66 -0.05
N LEU A 109 -12.93 -26.14 1.09
CA LEU A 109 -12.44 -26.99 2.19
C LEU A 109 -13.53 -27.96 2.66
N LYS A 110 -14.77 -27.48 2.83
CA LYS A 110 -15.91 -28.32 3.21
C LYS A 110 -16.18 -29.46 2.21
N GLN A 111 -15.95 -29.24 0.92
CA GLN A 111 -16.17 -30.25 -0.13
C GLN A 111 -15.07 -31.33 -0.13
N VAL A 112 -13.81 -30.94 0.10
CA VAL A 112 -12.65 -31.84 0.02
C VAL A 112 -12.39 -32.55 1.35
N ASP A 113 -12.49 -31.83 2.46
CA ASP A 113 -12.25 -32.34 3.81
C ASP A 113 -13.20 -31.68 4.82
N PRO A 114 -14.37 -32.30 5.08
CA PRO A 114 -15.33 -31.82 6.05
C PRO A 114 -14.77 -31.76 7.49
N GLY A 115 -13.79 -32.59 7.83
CA GLY A 115 -13.18 -32.66 9.16
C GLY A 115 -12.26 -31.46 9.42
N ALA A 116 -11.37 -31.15 8.48
CA ALA A 116 -10.54 -29.95 8.53
C ALA A 116 -11.39 -28.67 8.51
N TRP A 117 -12.49 -28.64 7.75
CA TRP A 117 -13.42 -27.51 7.76
C TRP A 117 -14.05 -27.25 9.14
N GLN A 118 -14.42 -28.30 9.89
CA GLN A 118 -14.96 -28.13 11.24
C GLN A 118 -13.93 -27.55 12.21
N GLN A 119 -12.66 -27.92 12.08
CA GLN A 119 -11.59 -27.37 12.91
C GLN A 119 -11.37 -25.88 12.66
N VAL A 120 -11.39 -25.44 11.40
CA VAL A 120 -11.20 -24.03 11.03
C VAL A 120 -12.42 -23.16 11.39
N ARG A 121 -13.64 -23.74 11.40
CA ARG A 121 -14.88 -23.01 11.73
C ARG A 121 -15.11 -22.87 13.25
N GLY A 122 -14.54 -23.76 14.06
CA GLY A 122 -14.77 -23.84 15.51
C GLY A 122 -13.76 -23.09 16.38
N GLY A 123 -12.76 -22.44 15.77
CA GLY A 123 -11.78 -21.59 16.45
C GLY A 123 -12.23 -20.14 16.62
#